data_AF-A0A950GRQ8-F1
#
_entry.id   AF-A0A950GRQ8-F1
#
_cell.length_a   1.000
_cell.length_b   1.000
_cell.length_c   1.000
_cell.angle_alpha   90.00
_cell.angle_beta   90.00
_cell.angle_gamma   90.00
#
_symmetry.space_group_name_H-M   'P 1'
#
loop_
_entity.id
_entity.type
_entity.pdbx_description
1 polymer ?
#
loop_
_entity_poly.entity_id
_entity_poly.type
_entity_poly.pdbx_seq_one_letter_code
_entity_poly.pdbx_strand_id
1 'polypeptide(L)'
;MKERLPRDGYEVFTPPEASYDAARAAAHIWGGARHGILPVEPPFEASPATRSAWQFPALQWSEATLAALPASARLLALFPPVHIAIQAVPGSLEAAMEDECKARIARIIAHHHGTTVDFRFASPITTNDSNYWDPLHYRLPIAKLIADLLRDAAQGETAGPDFRVLANGS
;
A
#
# COMPACT_ATOMS: atom_id res chain seq x y z
N MET A 1 13.64 -31.32 -14.85
CA MET A 1 13.04 -29.96 -14.90
C MET A 1 13.62 -29.19 -13.72
N LYS A 2 14.31 -28.06 -13.94
CA LYS A 2 14.80 -27.24 -12.82
C LYS A 2 13.58 -26.69 -12.07
N GLU A 3 13.54 -26.85 -10.74
CA GLU A 3 12.57 -26.14 -9.91
C GLU A 3 12.74 -24.63 -10.17
N ARG A 4 11.66 -24.00 -10.65
CA ARG A 4 11.67 -22.59 -11.06
C ARG A 4 11.60 -21.65 -9.85
N LEU A 5 11.16 -22.15 -8.70
CA LEU A 5 11.03 -21.40 -7.45
C LEU A 5 11.51 -22.27 -6.28
N PRO A 6 12.13 -21.68 -5.24
CA PRO A 6 12.41 -22.39 -3.99
C PRO A 6 11.12 -22.88 -3.30
N ARG A 7 11.26 -23.79 -2.33
CA ARG A 7 10.11 -24.42 -1.64
C ARG A 7 9.23 -23.44 -0.85
N ASP A 8 9.78 -22.30 -0.44
CA ASP A 8 9.04 -21.22 0.21
C ASP A 8 8.34 -20.29 -0.78
N GLY A 9 8.50 -20.53 -2.09
CA GLY A 9 7.94 -19.71 -3.16
C GLY A 9 8.56 -18.31 -3.27
N TYR A 10 9.65 -18.03 -2.55
CA TYR A 10 10.28 -16.72 -2.52
C TYR A 10 11.30 -16.56 -3.63
N GLU A 11 11.22 -15.45 -4.37
CA GLU A 11 12.20 -15.08 -5.40
C GLU A 11 12.43 -13.57 -5.37
N VAL A 12 13.69 -13.16 -5.54
CA VAL A 12 14.06 -11.76 -5.78
C VAL A 12 14.05 -11.52 -7.28
N PHE A 13 13.03 -10.80 -7.76
CA PHE A 13 12.85 -10.48 -9.17
C PHE A 13 13.39 -9.09 -9.57
N THR A 14 13.89 -8.31 -8.59
CA THR A 14 14.52 -7.02 -8.84
C THR A 14 16.00 -7.18 -9.22
N PRO A 15 16.60 -6.18 -9.88
CA PRO A 15 18.05 -6.15 -10.08
C PRO A 15 18.82 -6.29 -8.75
N PRO A 16 20.06 -6.81 -8.77
CA PRO A 16 20.89 -6.86 -7.58
C PRO A 16 21.06 -5.46 -6.97
N GLU A 17 20.99 -5.35 -5.63
CA GLU A 17 21.16 -4.06 -4.93
C GLU A 17 22.48 -3.36 -5.26
N ALA A 18 23.55 -4.13 -5.53
CA ALA A 18 24.84 -3.59 -5.96
C ALA A 18 24.81 -2.86 -7.32
N SER A 19 23.75 -3.06 -8.10
CA SER A 19 23.52 -2.38 -9.39
C SER A 19 22.58 -1.17 -9.28
N TYR A 20 22.21 -0.77 -8.06
CA TYR A 20 21.33 0.38 -7.85
C TYR A 20 21.94 1.68 -8.39
N ASP A 21 21.16 2.38 -9.20
CA ASP A 21 21.49 3.70 -9.75
C ASP A 21 20.39 4.69 -9.34
N ALA A 22 20.74 5.60 -8.43
CA ALA A 22 19.82 6.59 -7.89
C ALA A 22 19.32 7.58 -8.96
N ALA A 23 20.18 7.96 -9.91
CA ALA A 23 19.80 8.90 -10.96
C ALA A 23 18.81 8.25 -11.93
N ARG A 24 19.06 6.99 -12.28
CA ARG A 24 18.11 6.19 -13.07
C ARG A 24 16.79 6.03 -12.34
N ALA A 25 16.79 5.66 -11.06
CA ALA A 25 15.57 5.51 -10.27
C ALA A 25 14.76 6.81 -10.23
N ALA A 26 15.40 7.94 -9.91
CA ALA A 26 14.75 9.25 -9.90
C ALA A 26 14.13 9.59 -11.27
N ALA A 27 14.80 9.30 -12.38
CA ALA A 27 14.24 9.52 -13.71
C ALA A 27 12.99 8.67 -13.98
N HIS A 28 12.95 7.41 -13.51
CA HIS A 28 11.75 6.55 -13.65
C HIS A 28 10.63 6.99 -12.71
N ILE A 29 10.96 7.50 -11.52
CA ILE A 29 9.99 7.99 -10.54
C ILE A 29 9.24 9.21 -11.07
N TRP A 30 9.98 10.19 -11.59
CA TRP A 30 9.41 11.49 -11.93
C TRP A 30 9.03 11.64 -13.41
N GLY A 31 9.57 10.80 -14.30
CA GLY A 31 9.33 10.89 -15.75
C GLY A 31 9.74 12.24 -16.37
N GLY A 32 10.54 13.02 -15.66
CA GLY A 32 10.79 14.43 -15.93
C GLY A 32 11.32 15.16 -14.69
N ALA A 33 11.06 16.47 -14.60
CA ALA A 33 11.47 17.27 -13.46
C ALA A 33 10.67 16.90 -12.21
N ARG A 34 11.38 16.77 -11.08
CA ARG A 34 10.76 16.64 -9.76
C ARG A 34 9.86 17.85 -9.51
N HIS A 35 8.66 17.59 -9.00
CA HIS A 35 7.69 18.62 -8.65
C HIS A 35 7.15 18.37 -7.23
N GLY A 36 6.70 19.44 -6.60
CA GLY A 36 6.03 19.34 -5.30
C GLY A 36 4.64 18.75 -5.47
N ILE A 37 4.25 17.87 -4.55
CA ILE A 37 2.86 17.42 -4.41
C ILE A 37 2.17 18.39 -3.45
N LEU A 38 1.36 19.28 -4.00
CA LEU A 38 0.64 20.29 -3.26
C LEU A 38 -0.83 19.87 -3.10
N PRO A 39 -1.43 20.01 -1.91
CA PRO A 39 -2.85 19.76 -1.72
C PRO A 39 -3.74 20.62 -2.62
N VAL A 40 -4.89 20.08 -3.01
CA VAL A 40 -5.96 20.83 -3.68
C VAL A 40 -6.69 21.69 -2.64
N GLU A 41 -6.87 22.97 -2.95
CA GLU A 41 -7.55 23.94 -2.09
C GLU A 41 -8.67 24.68 -2.88
N PRO A 42 -9.94 24.64 -2.42
CA PRO A 42 -10.42 23.87 -1.26
C PRO A 42 -10.42 22.36 -1.55
N PRO A 43 -10.34 21.51 -0.51
CA PRO A 43 -10.38 20.07 -0.70
C PRO A 43 -11.74 19.62 -1.25
N PHE A 44 -11.74 18.56 -2.04
CA PHE A 44 -12.94 17.90 -2.51
C PHE A 44 -13.66 17.19 -1.35
N GLU A 45 -14.89 17.62 -1.07
CA GLU A 45 -15.74 17.01 -0.06
C GLU A 45 -16.88 16.21 -0.70
N ALA A 46 -16.76 14.88 -0.66
CA ALA A 46 -17.83 14.00 -1.12
C ALA A 46 -19.00 13.96 -0.12
N SER A 47 -20.21 14.23 -0.60
CA SER A 47 -21.43 13.97 0.18
C SER A 47 -21.58 12.46 0.50
N PRO A 48 -22.31 12.08 1.56
CA PRO A 48 -22.56 10.66 1.86
C PRO A 48 -23.21 9.88 0.70
N ALA A 49 -24.10 10.54 -0.06
CA ALA A 49 -24.72 9.95 -1.24
C ALA A 49 -23.69 9.70 -2.36
N THR A 50 -22.77 10.65 -2.58
CA THR A 50 -21.68 10.51 -3.56
C THR A 50 -20.74 9.37 -3.17
N ARG A 51 -20.30 9.31 -1.91
CA ARG A 51 -19.43 8.24 -1.42
C ARG A 51 -20.09 6.87 -1.60
N SER A 52 -21.36 6.73 -1.23
CA SER A 52 -22.10 5.47 -1.36
C SER A 52 -22.27 5.02 -2.81
N ALA A 53 -22.33 5.97 -3.76
CA ALA A 53 -22.50 5.66 -5.18
C ALA A 53 -21.22 5.13 -5.86
N TRP A 54 -20.03 5.40 -5.29
CA TRP A 54 -18.77 4.92 -5.87
C TRP A 54 -18.69 3.40 -5.93
N GLN A 55 -18.25 2.92 -7.09
CA GLN A 55 -18.12 1.51 -7.42
C GLN A 55 -16.66 1.08 -7.38
N PHE A 56 -16.38 0.00 -6.67
CA PHE A 56 -15.07 -0.62 -6.61
C PHE A 56 -15.22 -2.11 -6.97
N PRO A 57 -15.29 -2.45 -8.27
CA PRO A 57 -15.67 -3.79 -8.71
C PRO A 57 -14.79 -4.91 -8.14
N ALA A 58 -13.49 -4.63 -7.95
CA ALA A 58 -12.55 -5.59 -7.39
C ALA A 58 -12.87 -6.00 -5.93
N LEU A 59 -13.64 -5.20 -5.17
CA LEU A 59 -14.04 -5.57 -3.81
C LEU A 59 -14.90 -6.83 -3.77
N GLN A 60 -15.76 -7.04 -4.78
CA GLN A 60 -16.58 -8.25 -4.87
C GLN A 60 -15.72 -9.50 -5.01
N TRP A 61 -14.62 -9.40 -5.77
CA TRP A 61 -13.66 -10.51 -5.91
C TRP A 61 -12.87 -10.74 -4.63
N SER A 62 -12.49 -9.67 -3.93
CA SER A 62 -11.82 -9.75 -2.63
C SER A 62 -12.70 -10.47 -1.59
N GLU A 63 -13.98 -10.08 -1.47
CA GLU A 63 -14.93 -10.73 -0.55
C GLU A 63 -15.09 -12.23 -0.86
N ALA A 64 -15.28 -12.59 -2.14
CA ALA A 64 -15.41 -13.98 -2.54
C ALA A 64 -14.14 -14.80 -2.23
N THR A 65 -12.96 -14.20 -2.41
CA THR A 65 -11.68 -14.85 -2.12
C THR A 65 -11.49 -15.05 -0.62
N LEU A 66 -11.80 -14.04 0.20
CA LEU A 66 -11.65 -14.08 1.66
C LEU A 66 -12.66 -15.03 2.32
N ALA A 67 -13.84 -15.20 1.73
CA ALA A 67 -14.84 -16.18 2.19
C ALA A 67 -14.36 -17.64 2.08
N ALA A 68 -13.35 -17.92 1.24
CA ALA A 68 -12.74 -19.24 1.12
C ALA A 68 -11.67 -19.53 2.20
N LEU A 69 -11.29 -18.55 3.02
CA LEU A 69 -10.31 -18.74 4.07
C LEU A 69 -10.89 -19.60 5.21
N PRO A 70 -10.12 -20.56 5.76
CA PRO A 70 -10.51 -21.25 6.98
C PRO A 70 -10.70 -20.26 8.14
N ALA A 71 -11.66 -20.52 9.03
CA ALA A 71 -11.90 -19.68 10.20
C ALA A 71 -10.67 -19.51 11.13
N SER A 72 -9.70 -20.44 11.06
CA SER A 72 -8.44 -20.37 11.80
C SER A 72 -7.34 -19.55 11.11
N ALA A 73 -7.58 -19.03 9.91
CA ALA A 73 -6.58 -18.26 9.18
C ALA A 73 -6.34 -16.91 9.87
N ARG A 74 -5.08 -16.54 10.07
CA ARG A 74 -4.71 -15.19 10.49
C ARG A 74 -4.55 -14.33 9.25
N LEU A 75 -5.29 -13.23 9.19
CA LEU A 75 -5.34 -12.36 8.01
C LEU A 75 -4.71 -11.00 8.31
N LEU A 76 -3.70 -10.66 7.53
CA LEU A 76 -3.08 -9.34 7.51
C LEU A 76 -3.11 -8.82 6.07
N ALA A 77 -3.83 -7.73 5.84
CA ALA A 77 -3.88 -7.06 4.54
C ALA A 77 -3.06 -5.78 4.60
N LEU A 78 -2.46 -5.40 3.46
CA LEU A 78 -1.69 -4.17 3.38
C LEU A 78 -2.01 -3.35 2.12
N PHE A 79 -1.96 -2.02 2.26
CA PHE A 79 -1.79 -1.13 1.11
C PHE A 79 -0.30 -0.86 0.95
N PRO A 80 0.35 -1.43 -0.09
CA PRO A 80 1.79 -1.30 -0.24
C PRO A 80 2.18 0.16 -0.50
N PRO A 81 3.35 0.60 -0.01
CA PRO A 81 3.83 1.94 -0.25
C PRO A 81 4.22 2.08 -1.71
N VAL A 82 3.51 2.94 -2.43
CA VAL A 82 3.96 3.46 -3.71
C VAL A 82 4.57 4.84 -3.50
N HIS A 83 5.47 5.25 -4.37
CA HIS A 83 6.14 6.54 -4.26
C HIS A 83 5.11 7.68 -4.32
N ILE A 84 5.35 8.75 -3.55
CA ILE A 84 4.44 9.90 -3.44
C ILE A 84 4.11 10.54 -4.80
N ALA A 85 5.00 10.41 -5.78
CA ALA A 85 4.84 10.90 -7.14
C ALA A 85 3.65 10.30 -7.91
N ILE A 86 3.13 9.14 -7.47
CA ILE A 86 1.97 8.48 -8.10
C ILE A 86 0.82 8.22 -7.12
N GLN A 87 0.90 8.76 -5.91
CA GLN A 87 -0.24 8.75 -4.99
C GLN A 87 -1.25 9.82 -5.41
N ALA A 88 -2.52 9.64 -5.03
CA ALA A 88 -3.52 10.67 -5.24
C ALA A 88 -3.13 11.97 -4.53
N VAL A 89 -3.34 13.10 -5.20
CA VAL A 89 -3.01 14.42 -4.65
C VAL A 89 -3.90 14.69 -3.42
N PRO A 90 -3.36 15.10 -2.26
CA PRO A 90 -4.17 15.40 -1.08
C PRO A 90 -5.29 16.40 -1.38
N GLY A 91 -6.50 16.14 -0.88
CA GLY A 91 -7.67 16.98 -1.14
C GLY A 91 -8.30 16.82 -2.53
N SER A 92 -7.77 15.98 -3.41
CA SER A 92 -8.39 15.69 -4.71
C SER A 92 -9.59 14.73 -4.61
N LEU A 93 -10.38 14.63 -5.68
CA LEU A 93 -11.41 13.60 -5.84
C LEU A 93 -10.80 12.20 -5.76
N GLU A 94 -9.65 11.99 -6.39
CA GLU A 94 -8.94 10.72 -6.42
C GLU A 94 -8.52 10.29 -5.02
N ALA A 95 -8.05 11.23 -4.18
CA ALA A 95 -7.70 10.96 -2.80
C ALA A 95 -8.93 10.56 -1.97
N ALA A 96 -10.05 11.27 -2.14
CA ALA A 96 -11.30 10.93 -1.47
C ALA A 96 -11.84 9.54 -1.90
N MET A 97 -11.70 9.18 -3.18
CA MET A 97 -12.05 7.86 -3.69
C MET A 97 -11.13 6.76 -3.16
N GLU A 98 -9.82 7.02 -3.10
CA GLU A 98 -8.84 6.08 -2.54
C GLU A 98 -9.10 5.83 -1.05
N ASP A 99 -9.37 6.87 -0.27
CA ASP A 99 -9.70 6.75 1.16
C ASP A 99 -10.97 5.93 1.38
N GLU A 100 -12.03 6.13 0.58
CA GLU A 100 -13.24 5.30 0.67
C GLU A 100 -12.96 3.84 0.27
N CYS A 101 -12.14 3.61 -0.77
CA CYS A 101 -11.71 2.26 -1.16
C CYS A 101 -10.98 1.56 -0.01
N LYS A 102 -10.00 2.24 0.60
CA LYS A 102 -9.26 1.75 1.76
C LYS A 102 -10.17 1.42 2.93
N ALA A 103 -11.12 2.31 3.23
CA ALA A 103 -12.09 2.10 4.30
C ALA A 103 -13.03 0.91 4.05
N ARG A 104 -13.43 0.66 2.80
CA ARG A 104 -14.26 -0.52 2.45
C ARG A 104 -13.46 -1.81 2.57
N ILE A 105 -12.22 -1.84 2.07
CA ILE A 105 -11.32 -2.99 2.23
C ILE A 105 -11.09 -3.27 3.71
N ALA A 106 -10.78 -2.25 4.51
CA ALA A 106 -10.55 -2.41 5.94
C ALA A 106 -11.76 -3.02 6.66
N ARG A 107 -12.99 -2.63 6.28
CA ARG A 107 -14.24 -3.25 6.78
C ARG A 107 -14.37 -4.72 6.39
N ILE A 108 -14.11 -5.06 5.11
CA ILE A 108 -14.13 -6.44 4.64
C ILE A 108 -13.13 -7.29 5.43
N ILE A 109 -11.89 -6.81 5.58
CA ILE A 109 -10.84 -7.54 6.31
C ILE A 109 -11.20 -7.71 7.79
N ALA A 110 -11.75 -6.67 8.44
CA ALA A 110 -12.18 -6.75 9.83
C ALA A 110 -13.33 -7.75 10.05
N HIS A 111 -14.25 -7.91 9.09
CA HIS A 111 -15.29 -8.94 9.14
C HIS A 111 -14.70 -10.36 9.18
N HIS A 112 -13.48 -10.55 8.67
CA HIS A 112 -12.73 -11.81 8.74
C HIS A 112 -11.71 -11.84 9.90
N HIS A 113 -11.92 -11.04 10.95
CA HIS A 113 -11.00 -10.91 12.10
C HIS A 113 -9.55 -10.59 11.69
N GLY A 114 -9.39 -9.90 10.56
CA GLY A 114 -8.09 -9.50 10.03
C GLY A 114 -7.71 -8.09 10.42
N THR A 115 -6.43 -7.77 10.22
CA THR A 115 -5.88 -6.42 10.40
C THR A 115 -5.52 -5.82 9.03
N THR A 116 -5.82 -4.54 8.82
CA THR A 116 -5.43 -3.80 7.60
C THR A 116 -4.41 -2.73 7.92
N VAL A 117 -3.26 -2.78 7.25
CA VAL A 117 -2.14 -1.86 7.46
C VAL A 117 -1.93 -0.99 6.22
N ASP A 118 -1.92 0.33 6.38
CA ASP A 118 -1.71 1.28 5.29
C ASP A 118 -0.30 1.86 5.36
N PHE A 119 0.47 1.67 4.29
CA PHE A 119 1.77 2.32 4.05
C PHE A 119 1.69 3.36 2.92
N ARG A 120 0.52 3.52 2.29
CA ARG A 120 0.33 4.33 1.08
C ARG A 120 -0.17 5.72 1.45
N PHE A 121 0.70 6.48 2.10
CA PHE A 121 0.51 7.90 2.39
C PHE A 121 1.89 8.57 2.36
N ALA A 122 1.94 9.90 2.48
CA ALA A 122 3.21 10.62 2.56
C ALA A 122 3.96 10.24 3.85
N SER A 123 5.12 9.60 3.71
CA SER A 123 5.94 9.09 4.81
C SER A 123 7.43 9.10 4.44
N PRO A 124 8.36 8.89 5.39
CA PRO A 124 9.77 8.66 5.08
C PRO A 124 9.99 7.53 4.05
N ILE A 125 9.19 6.46 4.08
CA ILE A 125 9.24 5.42 3.05
C ILE A 125 8.89 6.00 1.68
N THR A 126 7.75 6.68 1.53
CA THR A 126 7.17 7.01 0.21
C THR A 126 7.71 8.28 -0.43
N THR A 127 8.41 9.12 0.32
CA THR A 127 8.92 10.43 -0.14
C THR A 127 10.41 10.43 -0.46
N ASN A 128 11.12 9.35 -0.17
CA ASN A 128 12.54 9.20 -0.44
C ASN A 128 12.77 8.36 -1.70
N ASP A 129 13.14 9.00 -2.80
CA ASP A 129 13.46 8.37 -4.09
C ASP A 129 14.43 7.19 -3.96
N SER A 130 15.38 7.24 -3.02
CA SER A 130 16.38 6.20 -2.82
C SER A 130 15.82 4.87 -2.32
N ASN A 131 14.55 4.84 -1.90
CA ASN A 131 13.83 3.65 -1.47
C ASN A 131 13.26 2.84 -2.64
N TYR A 132 13.33 3.35 -3.88
CA TYR A 132 12.58 2.83 -5.02
C TYR A 132 13.46 2.57 -6.24
N TRP A 133 13.03 1.59 -7.05
CA TRP A 133 13.52 1.36 -8.42
C TRP A 133 12.74 2.21 -9.44
N ASP A 134 11.45 2.40 -9.19
CA ASP A 134 10.47 3.18 -9.97
C ASP A 134 9.30 3.59 -9.05
N PRO A 135 8.27 4.33 -9.50
CA PRO A 135 7.23 4.81 -8.59
C PRO A 135 6.43 3.70 -7.87
N LEU A 136 6.43 2.47 -8.36
CA LEU A 136 5.67 1.34 -7.81
C LEU A 136 6.52 0.38 -6.99
N HIS A 137 7.78 0.16 -7.38
CA HIS A 137 8.60 -0.91 -6.85
C HIS A 137 9.67 -0.39 -5.89
N TYR A 138 9.47 -0.62 -4.59
CA TYR A 138 10.49 -0.35 -3.57
C TYR A 138 11.63 -1.37 -3.59
N ARG A 139 12.78 -1.00 -3.04
CA ARG A 139 13.99 -1.82 -2.97
C ARG A 139 13.90 -2.90 -1.90
N LEU A 140 14.77 -3.90 -1.98
CA LEU A 140 14.76 -5.05 -1.07
C LEU A 140 14.92 -4.66 0.43
N PRO A 141 15.77 -3.70 0.82
CA PRO A 141 15.84 -3.25 2.21
C PRO A 141 14.50 -2.70 2.74
N ILE A 142 13.71 -2.07 1.87
CA ILE A 142 12.40 -1.52 2.22
C ILE A 142 11.35 -2.63 2.34
N ALA A 143 11.44 -3.67 1.49
CA ALA A 143 10.63 -4.88 1.65
C ALA A 143 10.83 -5.51 3.03
N LYS A 144 12.08 -5.59 3.49
CA LYS A 144 12.42 -6.09 4.83
C LYS A 144 11.84 -5.21 5.93
N LEU A 145 11.99 -3.88 5.81
CA LEU A 145 11.41 -2.94 6.77
C LEU A 145 9.88 -3.09 6.87
N ILE A 146 9.17 -3.17 5.74
CA ILE A 146 7.72 -3.38 5.71
C ILE A 146 7.34 -4.69 6.40
N ALA A 147 8.07 -5.77 6.15
CA ALA A 147 7.80 -7.05 6.82
C ALA A 147 7.99 -6.98 8.35
N ASP A 148 8.97 -6.21 8.81
CA ASP A 148 9.20 -5.97 10.24
C ASP A 148 8.07 -5.08 10.83
N LEU A 149 7.64 -4.01 10.14
CA LEU A 149 6.51 -3.18 10.59
C LEU A 149 5.16 -3.92 10.59
N LEU A 150 4.94 -4.84 9.64
CA LEU A 150 3.76 -5.72 9.63
C LEU A 150 3.75 -6.68 10.82
N ARG A 151 4.94 -7.14 11.26
CA ARG A 151 5.07 -7.95 12.47
C ARG A 151 4.68 -7.14 13.71
N ASP A 152 5.14 -5.90 13.80
CA ASP A 152 4.80 -5.00 14.91
C ASP A 152 3.29 -4.73 14.95
N ALA A 153 2.68 -4.48 13.79
CA ALA A 153 1.23 -4.32 13.67
C ALA A 153 0.47 -5.58 14.13
N ALA A 154 0.94 -6.76 13.74
CA ALA A 154 0.37 -8.04 14.19
C ALA A 154 0.56 -8.31 15.70
N GLN A 155 1.47 -7.59 16.36
CA GLN A 155 1.71 -7.63 17.81
C GLN A 155 0.95 -6.53 18.57
N GLY A 156 0.21 -5.66 17.87
CA GLY A 156 -0.68 -4.67 18.46
C GLY A 156 -0.23 -3.22 18.28
N GLU A 157 0.89 -2.95 17.61
CA GLU A 157 1.26 -1.58 17.27
C GLU A 157 0.28 -1.00 16.24
N THR A 158 -0.28 0.18 16.51
CA THR A 158 -1.37 0.72 15.69
C THR A 158 -0.93 1.80 14.71
N ALA A 159 0.22 2.43 14.93
CA ALA A 159 0.74 3.45 14.03
C ALA A 159 2.25 3.69 14.22
N GLY A 160 2.88 4.23 13.20
CA GLY A 160 4.24 4.75 13.23
C GLY A 160 4.44 5.82 12.17
N PRO A 161 5.65 6.33 11.99
CA PRO A 161 5.94 7.31 10.93
C PRO A 161 5.69 6.74 9.52
N ASP A 162 5.77 5.42 9.35
CA ASP A 162 5.75 4.74 8.06
C ASP A 162 4.50 3.90 7.80
N PHE A 163 3.66 3.67 8.82
CA PHE A 163 2.46 2.86 8.69
C PHE A 163 1.35 3.31 9.65
N ARG A 164 0.11 2.92 9.34
CA ARG A 164 -1.04 3.04 10.24
C ARG A 164 -1.98 1.86 10.07
N VAL A 165 -2.59 1.38 11.16
CA VAL A 165 -3.64 0.37 11.11
C VAL A 165 -4.97 1.06 10.82
N LEU A 166 -5.67 0.64 9.76
CA LEU A 166 -6.97 1.19 9.37
C LEU A 166 -8.15 0.50 10.06
N ALA A 167 -8.01 -0.79 10.31
CA ALA A 167 -8.98 -1.57 11.07
C ALA A 167 -8.28 -2.78 11.70
N ASN A 168 -8.78 -3.17 12.87
CA ASN A 168 -8.35 -4.37 13.56
C ASN A 168 -9.61 -5.18 13.91
N GLY A 169 -9.78 -6.34 13.28
CA GLY A 169 -10.81 -7.30 13.67
C GLY A 169 -10.36 -8.04 14.92
N SER A 170 -10.86 -7.62 16.08
CA SER A 170 -10.68 -8.36 17.34
C SER A 170 -11.61 -9.57 17.41
#